data_AF-A0A850NKZ5-F1
#
_entry.id   AF-A0A850NKZ5-F1
#
_cell.length_a   1.000
_cell.length_b   1.000
_cell.length_c   1.000
_cell.angle_alpha   90.00
_cell.angle_beta   90.00
_cell.angle_gamma   90.00
#
_symmetry.space_group_name_H-M   'P 1'
#
loop_
_entity.id
_entity.type
_entity.pdbx_description
1 polymer ?
#
loop_
_entity_poly.entity_id
_entity_poly.type
_entity_poly.pdbx_seq_one_letter_code
_entity_poly.pdbx_strand_id
1 'polypeptide(L)'
;SVFEVGASAGGLPEKRLAGGLPKDGLTVVRAFVEAGLAASNGEARRLIRGGGARVNDAVVDDEAARLASTDWRDGTVKLSSGRKHHVLLRL
;
A
#
# COMPACT_ATOMS: atom_id res chain seq x y z
N SER A 1 12.90 11.39 22.42
CA SER A 1 12.76 12.05 21.11
C SER A 1 11.49 11.57 20.45
N VAL A 2 10.80 12.51 19.82
CA VAL A 2 9.40 12.48 19.42
C VAL A 2 9.09 11.36 18.42
N PHE A 3 8.13 10.49 18.74
CA PHE A 3 7.41 9.68 17.75
C PHE A 3 5.93 9.69 18.10
N GLU A 4 5.34 10.89 18.11
CA GLU A 4 3.92 11.06 17.97
C GLU A 4 3.67 11.60 16.56
N VAL A 5 3.01 10.80 15.73
CA VAL A 5 1.95 11.25 14.83
C VAL A 5 1.00 10.06 14.73
N GLY A 6 0.04 10.03 15.66
CA GLY A 6 -1.24 9.41 15.40
C GLY A 6 -1.97 10.30 14.41
N ALA A 7 -1.92 9.95 13.12
CA ALA A 7 -2.77 10.58 12.12
C ALA A 7 -4.18 10.00 12.24
N SER A 8 -4.92 10.47 13.24
CA SER A 8 -6.37 10.31 13.35
C SER A 8 -7.00 11.64 12.96
N ALA A 9 -7.33 11.81 11.69
CA ALA A 9 -8.05 13.00 11.21
C ALA A 9 -8.98 12.61 10.05
N GLY A 10 -10.12 11.96 10.35
CA GLY A 10 -11.34 11.88 9.52
C GLY A 10 -11.27 11.37 8.06
N GLY A 11 -10.08 11.14 7.52
CA GLY A 11 -9.80 10.78 6.12
C GLY A 11 -8.75 9.68 6.04
N LEU A 12 -8.68 9.01 4.88
CA LEU A 12 -7.70 7.95 4.65
C LEU A 12 -6.28 8.55 4.71
N PRO A 13 -5.36 8.01 5.52
CA PRO A 13 -3.96 8.45 5.51
C PRO A 13 -3.37 8.28 4.11
N GLU A 14 -2.62 9.28 3.65
CA GLU A 14 -1.98 9.29 2.34
C GLU A 14 -0.45 9.25 2.46
N LYS A 15 0.19 8.54 1.53
CA LYS A 15 1.64 8.44 1.41
C LYS A 15 2.04 8.73 -0.04
N ARG A 16 3.07 9.55 -0.22
CA ARG A 16 3.65 9.80 -1.53
C ARG A 16 4.82 8.84 -1.77
N LEU A 17 4.83 8.21 -2.94
CA LEU A 17 5.90 7.36 -3.40
C LEU A 17 7.11 8.22 -3.76
N ALA A 18 8.18 8.14 -2.97
CA ALA A 18 9.40 8.88 -3.25
C ALA A 18 10.13 8.25 -4.46
N GLY A 19 10.30 9.02 -5.54
CA GLY A 19 10.99 8.56 -6.76
C GLY A 19 10.08 8.14 -7.91
N GLY A 20 8.76 8.26 -7.76
CA GLY A 20 7.79 7.96 -8.82
C GLY A 20 7.67 6.46 -9.13
N LEU A 21 6.93 6.13 -10.19
CA LEU A 21 6.71 4.73 -10.59
C LEU A 21 8.00 4.15 -11.22
N PRO A 22 8.53 3.03 -10.72
CA PRO A 22 9.67 2.36 -11.35
C PRO A 22 9.35 1.94 -12.79
N LYS A 23 10.37 1.85 -13.66
CA LYS A 23 10.20 1.40 -15.06
C LYS A 23 9.60 0.00 -15.18
N ASP A 24 9.92 -0.87 -14.23
CA ASP A 24 9.38 -2.23 -14.17
C ASP A 24 7.99 -2.29 -13.49
N GLY A 25 7.44 -1.16 -13.07
CA GLY A 25 6.23 -1.07 -12.25
C GLY A 25 6.48 -1.30 -10.77
N LEU A 26 5.42 -1.16 -9.96
CA LEU A 26 5.48 -1.33 -8.50
C LEU A 26 4.82 -2.65 -8.10
N THR A 27 5.55 -3.53 -7.42
CA THR A 27 4.96 -4.75 -6.86
C THR A 27 4.03 -4.41 -5.71
N VAL A 28 2.98 -5.20 -5.50
CA VAL A 28 2.06 -5.03 -4.37
C VAL A 28 2.84 -5.09 -3.05
N VAL A 29 3.78 -6.02 -2.92
CA VAL A 29 4.68 -6.12 -1.76
C VAL A 29 5.38 -4.78 -1.47
N ARG A 30 6.00 -4.17 -2.49
CA ARG A 30 6.72 -2.90 -2.31
C ARG A 30 5.75 -1.76 -2.02
N ALA A 31 4.60 -1.72 -2.69
CA ALA A 31 3.58 -0.71 -2.47
C ALA A 31 3.09 -0.68 -1.01
N PHE A 32 2.93 -1.84 -0.37
CA PHE A 32 2.55 -1.93 1.04
C PHE A 32 3.63 -1.39 1.98
N VAL A 33 4.91 -1.62 1.66
CA VAL A 33 6.03 -1.06 2.43
C VAL A 33 6.12 0.45 2.26
N GLU A 34 6.01 0.96 1.03
CA GLU A 34 6.00 2.40 0.72
C GLU A 34 4.82 3.13 1.36
N ALA A 35 3.65 2.47 1.42
CA ALA A 35 2.47 2.97 2.10
C ALA A 35 2.57 2.89 3.64
N GLY A 36 3.64 2.29 4.19
CA GLY A 36 3.80 2.10 5.63
C GLY A 36 2.80 1.11 6.25
N LEU A 37 2.15 0.27 5.42
CA LEU A 37 1.25 -0.80 5.85
C LEU A 37 2.01 -2.06 6.29
N ALA A 38 3.30 -2.16 5.95
CA ALA A 38 4.21 -3.21 6.38
C ALA A 38 5.59 -2.63 6.64
N ALA A 39 6.30 -3.08 7.69
CA ALA A 39 7.65 -2.57 7.98
C ALA A 39 8.72 -3.17 7.04
N SER A 40 8.41 -4.28 6.36
CA SER A 40 9.33 -4.96 5.45
C SER A 40 8.61 -5.73 4.34
N ASN A 41 9.35 -6.08 3.27
CA ASN A 41 8.83 -6.92 2.19
C ASN A 41 8.34 -8.29 2.72
N GLY A 42 9.02 -8.85 3.73
CA GLY A 42 8.63 -10.13 4.33
C GLY A 42 7.28 -10.04 5.06
N GLU A 43 7.04 -8.94 5.78
CA GLU A 43 5.74 -8.70 6.40
C GLU A 43 4.63 -8.47 5.38
N ALA A 44 4.89 -7.68 4.33
CA ALA A 44 3.93 -7.47 3.27
C ALA A 44 3.54 -8.80 2.59
N ARG A 45 4.49 -9.70 2.33
CA ARG A 45 4.19 -11.04 1.80
C ARG A 45 3.33 -11.86 2.74
N ARG A 46 3.61 -11.84 4.05
CA ARG A 46 2.78 -12.53 5.05
C ARG A 46 1.36 -11.99 5.08
N LEU A 47 1.19 -10.68 4.96
CA LEU A 47 -0.11 -10.03 4.88
C LEU A 47 -0.90 -10.48 3.64
N ILE A 48 -0.24 -10.55 2.48
CA ILE A 48 -0.82 -11.04 1.22
C ILE A 48 -1.26 -12.50 1.37
N ARG A 49 -0.35 -13.39 1.80
CA ARG A 49 -0.65 -14.81 2.03
C ARG A 49 -1.76 -15.04 3.06
N GLY A 50 -1.87 -14.15 4.05
CA GLY A 50 -2.93 -14.17 5.06
C GLY A 50 -4.28 -13.61 4.60
N GLY A 51 -4.42 -13.19 3.33
CA GLY A 51 -5.65 -12.59 2.80
C GLY A 51 -5.97 -11.20 3.36
N GLY A 52 -4.97 -10.56 3.97
CA GLY A 52 -5.09 -9.23 4.57
C GLY A 52 -4.84 -8.10 3.58
N ALA A 53 -4.16 -8.35 2.46
CA ALA A 53 -3.82 -7.33 1.49
C ALA A 53 -4.98 -7.06 0.52
N ARG A 54 -5.33 -5.78 0.35
CA ARG A 54 -6.24 -5.33 -0.71
C ARG A 54 -5.69 -4.15 -1.49
N VAL A 55 -5.97 -4.13 -2.79
CA VAL A 55 -5.69 -3.04 -3.72
C VAL A 55 -7.02 -2.61 -4.32
N ASN A 56 -7.40 -1.33 -4.21
CA ASN A 56 -8.68 -0.80 -4.69
C ASN A 56 -9.90 -1.66 -4.27
N ASP A 57 -9.90 -2.10 -3.01
CA ASP A 57 -10.90 -2.99 -2.40
C ASP A 57 -10.93 -4.44 -2.91
N ALA A 58 -10.11 -4.80 -3.90
CA ALA A 58 -9.91 -6.18 -4.34
C ALA A 58 -8.85 -6.87 -3.46
N VAL A 59 -9.11 -8.12 -3.06
CA VAL A 59 -8.13 -8.94 -2.34
C VAL A 59 -7.00 -9.33 -3.28
N VAL A 60 -5.77 -9.22 -2.78
CA VAL A 60 -4.57 -9.71 -3.46
C VAL A 60 -3.98 -10.85 -2.66
N ASP A 61 -3.85 -12.00 -3.31
CA ASP A 61 -3.25 -13.23 -2.79
C ASP A 61 -1.92 -13.59 -3.47
N ASP A 62 -1.62 -12.97 -4.62
CA ASP A 62 -0.35 -13.11 -5.32
C ASP A 62 0.70 -12.08 -4.85
N GLU A 63 1.80 -12.57 -4.29
CA GLU A 63 2.93 -11.76 -3.85
C GLU A 63 3.81 -11.23 -4.99
N ALA A 64 3.70 -11.82 -6.18
CA ALA A 64 4.35 -11.35 -7.40
C ALA A 64 3.50 -10.33 -8.17
N ALA A 65 2.25 -10.09 -7.73
CA ALA A 65 1.36 -9.11 -8.35
C ALA A 65 2.01 -7.72 -8.40
N ARG A 66 1.75 -7.02 -9.51
CA ARG A 66 2.18 -5.65 -9.75
C ARG A 66 0.97 -4.76 -9.88
N LEU A 67 1.09 -3.53 -9.38
CA LEU A 67 0.13 -2.48 -9.63
C LEU A 67 0.20 -2.08 -11.10
N ALA A 68 -0.87 -2.34 -11.82
CA ALA A 68 -1.03 -1.91 -13.20
C ALA A 68 -1.31 -0.41 -13.24
N SER A 69 -1.04 0.25 -14.37
CA SER A 69 -1.40 1.66 -14.56
C SER A 69 -2.89 1.92 -14.35
N THR A 70 -3.75 0.94 -14.62
CA THR A 70 -5.20 0.99 -14.41
C THR A 70 -5.62 0.98 -12.95
N ASP A 71 -4.75 0.54 -12.03
CA ASP A 71 -5.03 0.59 -10.59
C ASP A 71 -4.87 2.00 -10.01
N TRP A 72 -4.15 2.88 -10.71
CA TRP A 72 -3.96 4.26 -10.31
C TRP A 72 -5.13 5.11 -10.77
N ARG A 73 -5.93 5.60 -9.83
CA ARG A 73 -7.04 6.52 -10.05
C ARG A 73 -6.58 7.92 -9.63
N ASP A 74 -6.54 8.86 -10.57
CA ASP A 74 -6.07 10.24 -10.33
C ASP A 74 -4.67 10.29 -9.69
N GLY A 75 -3.78 9.39 -10.09
CA GLY A 75 -2.42 9.27 -9.56
C GLY A 75 -2.35 8.68 -8.14
N THR A 76 -3.43 8.05 -7.66
CA THR A 76 -3.51 7.42 -6.34
C THR A 76 -4.01 5.99 -6.41
N VAL A 77 -3.58 5.14 -5.48
CA VAL A 77 -4.06 3.76 -5.34
C VAL A 77 -4.41 3.50 -3.88
N LYS A 78 -5.56 2.88 -3.64
CA LYS A 78 -6.00 2.54 -2.28
C LYS A 78 -5.43 1.19 -1.89
N LEU A 79 -4.61 1.17 -0.86
CA LEU A 79 -4.04 -0.04 -0.28
C LEU A 79 -4.66 -0.29 1.09
N SER A 80 -4.99 -1.54 1.40
CA SER A 80 -5.55 -1.89 2.69
C SER A 80 -4.86 -3.09 3.30
N SER A 81 -4.57 -2.98 4.60
CA SER A 81 -4.08 -4.05 5.46
C SER A 81 -5.21 -4.43 6.44
N GLY A 82 -5.83 -5.58 6.19
CA GLY A 82 -6.98 -6.06 6.94
C GLY A 82 -8.21 -5.18 6.77
N ARG A 83 -8.98 -5.02 7.86
CA ARG A 83 -10.29 -4.32 7.86
C ARG A 83 -10.25 -2.87 8.37
N LYS A 84 -9.12 -2.44 8.94
CA LYS A 84 -9.02 -1.16 9.67
C LYS A 84 -7.95 -0.23 9.13
N HIS A 85 -6.93 -0.76 8.46
CA HIS A 85 -5.80 0.03 8.00
C HIS A 85 -5.93 0.22 6.49
N HIS A 86 -6.22 1.44 6.08
CA HIS A 86 -6.33 1.82 4.67
C HIS A 86 -5.41 3.01 4.45
N VAL A 87 -4.62 3.01 3.37
CA VAL A 87 -3.72 4.09 3.00
C VAL A 87 -3.88 4.37 1.50
N LEU A 88 -3.89 5.64 1.12
CA LEU A 88 -3.77 6.06 -0.28
C LEU A 88 -2.29 6.24 -0.61
N LEU A 89 -1.79 5.48 -1.58
CA LEU A 89 -0.45 5.69 -2.13
C LEU A 89 -0.56 6.57 -3.37
N ARG A 90 0.18 7.68 -3.40
CA ARG A 90 0.19 8.68 -4.48
C ARG A 90 1.54 8.69 -5.21
N LEU A 91 1.52 8.83 -6.53
CA LEU A 91 2.73 9.03 -7.37
C LEU A 91 3.39 10.41 -7.17
#